data_AF-A0A4Q3YLN6-F1
#
_entry.id   AF-A0A4Q3YLN6-F1
#
_cell.length_a   1.000
_cell.length_b   1.000
_cell.length_c   1.000
_cell.angle_alpha   90.00
_cell.angle_beta   90.00
_cell.angle_gamma   90.00
#
_symmetry.space_group_name_H-M   'P 1'
#
loop_
_entity.id
_entity.type
_entity.pdbx_description
1 polymer ?
#
loop_
_entity_poly.entity_id
_entity_poly.type
_entity_poly.pdbx_seq_one_letter_code
_entity_poly.pdbx_strand_id
1 'polypeptide(L)'
;MRSSLQHDPASADALTERSGRERVGQLIAGMDRERAALADSQVRTERFIQRWQELQSERHERWHDDEERGKVEGQMRGMAKGLERDPQVETALRDRAPELGISHAGKDQNIAREMEQQIGQGHSQSRGIER
;
A
#
# COMPACT_ATOMS: atom_id res chain seq x y z
N MET A 1 -0.13 -14.28 -8.55
CA MET A 1 0.37 -15.45 -7.79
C MET A 1 0.79 -15.06 -6.37
N ARG A 2 1.83 -14.24 -6.14
CA ARG A 2 2.17 -13.86 -4.75
C ARG A 2 1.10 -12.99 -4.08
N SER A 3 0.47 -12.10 -4.85
CA SER A 3 -0.66 -11.28 -4.36
C SER A 3 -1.91 -12.15 -4.11
N SER A 4 -2.18 -13.16 -4.95
CA SER A 4 -3.39 -13.99 -4.79
C SER A 4 -3.30 -14.82 -3.51
N LEU A 5 -2.11 -15.32 -3.20
CA LEU A 5 -1.85 -16.06 -1.98
C LEU A 5 -1.91 -15.20 -0.71
N GLN A 6 -1.68 -13.88 -0.84
CA GLN A 6 -1.72 -12.95 0.29
C GLN A 6 -3.15 -12.52 0.62
N HIS A 7 -4.07 -12.54 -0.34
CA HIS A 7 -5.41 -11.98 -0.19
C HIS A 7 -6.56 -12.97 -0.46
N ASP A 8 -6.29 -14.18 -0.96
CA ASP A 8 -7.29 -15.24 -1.17
C ASP A 8 -6.95 -16.46 -0.29
N PRO A 9 -7.67 -16.68 0.83
CA PRO A 9 -7.37 -17.77 1.74
C PRO A 9 -7.53 -19.15 1.09
N ALA A 10 -8.44 -19.30 0.12
CA ALA A 10 -8.61 -20.53 -0.65
C ALA A 10 -7.39 -20.85 -1.55
N SER A 11 -6.70 -19.84 -2.06
CA SER A 11 -5.46 -20.00 -2.82
C SER A 11 -4.30 -20.40 -1.93
N ALA A 12 -4.23 -19.84 -0.72
CA ALA A 12 -3.23 -20.20 0.27
C ALA A 12 -3.42 -21.66 0.72
N ASP A 13 -4.66 -22.06 1.00
CA ASP A 13 -5.05 -23.41 1.39
C ASP A 13 -4.72 -24.47 0.31
N ALA A 14 -4.93 -24.12 -0.96
CA ALA A 14 -4.57 -24.98 -2.08
C ALA A 14 -3.06 -25.28 -2.17
N LEU A 15 -2.18 -24.43 -1.61
CA LEU A 15 -0.75 -24.73 -1.57
C LEU A 15 -0.36 -25.77 -0.53
N THR A 16 -1.11 -25.85 0.58
CA THR A 16 -0.84 -26.70 1.74
C THR A 16 -1.57 -28.04 1.71
N GLU A 17 -2.82 -28.06 1.22
CA GLU A 17 -3.71 -29.22 1.42
C GLU A 17 -4.00 -30.03 0.15
N ARG A 18 -3.64 -29.52 -1.05
CA ARG A 18 -4.09 -30.07 -2.34
C ARG A 18 -2.94 -30.56 -3.22
N SER A 19 -3.17 -31.67 -3.94
CA SER A 19 -2.19 -32.32 -4.84
C SER A 19 -2.65 -32.31 -6.30
N GLY A 20 -1.70 -32.26 -7.25
CA GLY A 20 -1.97 -32.54 -8.67
C GLY A 20 -2.87 -31.51 -9.39
N ARG A 21 -3.81 -31.99 -10.22
CA ARG A 21 -4.69 -31.14 -11.06
C ARG A 21 -5.65 -30.26 -10.26
N GLU A 22 -6.06 -30.70 -9.08
CA GLU A 22 -6.97 -29.95 -8.20
C GLU A 22 -6.31 -28.70 -7.62
N ARG A 23 -5.03 -28.82 -7.23
CA ARG A 23 -4.19 -27.68 -6.84
C ARG A 23 -4.08 -26.65 -7.96
N VAL A 24 -3.78 -27.10 -9.18
CA VAL A 24 -3.64 -26.19 -10.34
C VAL A 24 -4.96 -25.48 -10.65
N GLY A 25 -6.09 -26.19 -10.62
CA GLY A 25 -7.42 -25.60 -10.82
C GLY A 25 -7.76 -24.52 -9.78
N GLN A 26 -7.48 -24.78 -8.50
CA GLN A 26 -7.72 -23.81 -7.43
C GLN A 26 -6.78 -22.60 -7.50
N LEU A 27 -5.52 -22.79 -7.87
CA LEU A 27 -4.57 -21.69 -8.08
C LEU A 27 -4.99 -20.80 -9.26
N ILE A 28 -5.48 -21.38 -10.36
CA ILE A 28 -6.00 -20.62 -11.50
C ILE A 28 -7.26 -19.84 -11.10
N ALA A 29 -8.20 -20.47 -10.40
CA ALA A 29 -9.40 -19.80 -9.89
C ALA A 29 -9.04 -18.66 -8.92
N GLY A 30 -8.03 -18.87 -8.07
CA GLY A 30 -7.45 -17.85 -7.20
C GLY A 30 -6.85 -16.67 -7.95
N MET A 31 -6.13 -16.93 -9.04
CA MET A 31 -5.58 -15.88 -9.91
C MET A 31 -6.68 -15.10 -10.64
N ASP A 32 -7.77 -15.75 -11.02
CA ASP A 32 -8.93 -15.11 -11.66
C ASP A 32 -9.69 -14.21 -10.66
N ARG A 33 -9.95 -14.71 -9.45
CA ARG A 33 -10.50 -13.91 -8.34
C ARG A 33 -9.60 -12.72 -8.00
N GLU A 34 -8.29 -12.91 -7.97
CA GLU A 34 -7.34 -11.80 -7.80
C GLU A 34 -7.44 -10.78 -8.94
N ARG A 35 -7.54 -11.22 -10.19
CA ARG A 35 -7.72 -10.31 -11.33
C ARG A 35 -9.02 -9.52 -11.23
N ALA A 36 -10.12 -10.17 -10.85
CA ALA A 36 -11.41 -9.52 -10.64
C ALA A 36 -11.34 -8.52 -9.48
N ALA A 37 -10.71 -8.90 -8.37
CA ALA A 37 -10.50 -8.02 -7.22
C ALA A 37 -9.64 -6.79 -7.57
N LEU A 38 -8.62 -6.95 -8.43
CA LEU A 38 -7.81 -5.83 -8.91
C LEU A 38 -8.53 -4.96 -9.95
N ALA A 39 -9.58 -5.46 -10.60
CA ALA A 39 -10.42 -4.65 -11.47
C ALA A 39 -11.29 -3.67 -10.66
N ASP A 40 -11.69 -4.07 -9.45
CA ASP A 40 -12.44 -3.24 -8.51
C ASP A 40 -11.56 -2.10 -7.94
N SER A 41 -12.03 -0.86 -8.06
CA SER A 41 -11.31 0.32 -7.56
C SER A 41 -11.40 0.46 -6.04
N GLN A 42 -12.47 -0.01 -5.40
CA GLN A 42 -12.62 -0.01 -3.95
C GLN A 42 -11.61 -0.95 -3.31
N VAL A 43 -11.48 -2.18 -3.83
CA VAL A 43 -10.50 -3.16 -3.32
C VAL A 43 -9.07 -2.65 -3.46
N ARG A 44 -8.73 -2.03 -4.61
CA ARG A 44 -7.41 -1.40 -4.79
C ARG A 44 -7.18 -0.26 -3.79
N THR A 45 -8.20 0.56 -3.54
CA THR A 45 -8.15 1.66 -2.56
C THR A 45 -7.91 1.15 -1.15
N GLU A 46 -8.66 0.14 -0.70
CA GLU A 46 -8.52 -0.45 0.63
C GLU A 46 -7.13 -1.06 0.84
N ARG A 47 -6.65 -1.84 -0.14
CA ARG A 47 -5.29 -2.42 -0.10
C ARG A 47 -4.21 -1.35 -0.06
N PHE A 48 -4.42 -0.25 -0.78
CA PHE A 48 -3.51 0.87 -0.78
C PHE A 48 -3.43 1.51 0.62
N ILE A 49 -4.58 1.81 1.24
CA ILE A 49 -4.64 2.36 2.60
C ILE A 49 -3.96 1.42 3.60
N GLN A 50 -4.28 0.12 3.54
CA GLN A 50 -3.70 -0.89 4.43
C GLN A 50 -2.17 -0.90 4.32
N ARG A 51 -1.64 -1.04 3.10
CA ARG A 51 -0.18 -1.11 2.90
C ARG A 51 0.51 0.21 3.29
N TRP A 52 -0.15 1.35 3.05
CA TRP A 52 0.37 2.65 3.46
C TRP A 52 0.49 2.77 4.98
N GLN A 53 -0.52 2.34 5.73
CA GLN A 53 -0.52 2.35 7.20
C GLN A 53 0.50 1.37 7.80
N GLU A 54 0.69 0.21 7.18
CA GLU A 54 1.77 -0.72 7.54
C GLU A 54 3.13 -0.04 7.39
N LEU A 55 3.40 0.57 6.23
CA LEU A 55 4.67 1.26 5.97
C LEU A 55 4.88 2.49 6.89
N GLN A 56 3.82 3.23 7.23
CA GLN A 56 3.90 4.30 8.22
C GLN A 56 4.34 3.78 9.60
N SER A 57 3.79 2.62 10.01
CA SER A 57 4.14 1.99 11.29
C SER A 57 5.58 1.48 11.25
N GLU A 58 5.97 0.77 10.19
CA GLU A 58 7.35 0.31 9.98
C GLU A 58 8.33 1.50 10.02
N ARG A 59 7.98 2.62 9.38
CA ARG A 59 8.80 3.85 9.39
C ARG A 59 8.98 4.42 10.81
N HIS A 60 7.91 4.38 11.62
CA HIS A 60 7.94 4.87 12.99
C HIS A 60 8.81 3.98 13.89
N GLU A 61 8.73 2.66 13.74
CA GLU A 61 9.56 1.71 14.49
C GLU A 61 11.05 1.86 14.16
N ARG A 62 11.37 2.21 12.91
CA ARG A 62 12.74 2.41 12.41
C ARG A 62 13.26 3.84 12.60
N TRP A 63 12.70 4.61 13.54
CA TRP A 63 13.09 6.02 13.76
C TRP A 63 14.60 6.23 14.01
N HIS A 64 15.29 5.21 14.54
CA HIS A 64 16.70 5.22 14.92
C HIS A 64 17.65 4.69 13.83
N ASP A 65 17.14 4.10 12.75
CA ASP A 65 17.94 3.53 11.65
C ASP A 65 17.61 4.24 10.35
N ASP A 66 18.38 5.28 10.02
CA ASP A 66 18.16 6.11 8.84
C ASP A 66 18.21 5.32 7.51
N GLU A 67 18.99 4.25 7.42
CA GLU A 67 19.07 3.44 6.20
C GLU A 67 17.81 2.60 6.01
N GLU A 68 17.40 1.86 7.04
CA GLU A 68 16.19 1.05 7.02
C GLU A 68 14.94 1.93 6.85
N ARG A 69 14.91 3.08 7.52
CA ARG A 69 13.85 4.09 7.35
C ARG A 69 13.81 4.60 5.91
N GLY A 70 14.96 4.88 5.31
CA GLY A 70 15.07 5.31 3.91
C GLY A 70 14.52 4.28 2.92
N LYS A 71 14.71 2.98 3.19
CA LYS A 71 14.12 1.89 2.38
C LYS A 71 12.59 1.88 2.49
N VAL A 72 12.04 2.05 3.69
CA VAL A 72 10.58 2.15 3.90
C VAL A 72 10.03 3.37 3.18
N GLU A 73 10.63 4.55 3.36
CA GLU A 73 10.24 5.79 2.67
C GLU A 73 10.32 5.66 1.14
N GLY A 74 11.30 4.93 0.61
CA GLY A 74 11.41 4.61 -0.81
C GLY A 74 10.21 3.81 -1.32
N GLN A 75 9.74 2.81 -0.56
CA GLN A 75 8.53 2.05 -0.91
C GLN A 75 7.29 2.95 -0.89
N MET A 76 7.17 3.83 0.11
CA MET A 76 6.07 4.78 0.22
C MET A 76 6.04 5.75 -0.98
N ARG A 77 7.18 6.29 -1.40
CA ARG A 77 7.28 7.12 -2.61
C ARG A 77 6.88 6.35 -3.86
N GLY A 78 7.26 5.07 -3.95
CA GLY A 78 6.85 4.19 -5.03
C GLY A 78 5.32 4.02 -5.11
N MET A 79 4.66 3.87 -3.96
CA MET A 79 3.19 3.81 -3.89
C MET A 79 2.54 5.12 -4.32
N ALA A 80 3.03 6.26 -3.81
CA ALA A 80 2.51 7.58 -4.18
C ALA A 80 2.58 7.82 -5.69
N LYS A 81 3.73 7.54 -6.33
CA LYS A 81 3.88 7.61 -7.80
C LYS A 81 2.96 6.64 -8.56
N GLY A 82 2.64 5.50 -7.95
CA GLY A 82 1.69 4.53 -8.52
C GLY A 82 0.29 5.11 -8.72
N LEU A 83 -0.12 6.08 -7.89
CA LEU A 83 -1.44 6.72 -7.98
C LEU A 83 -1.63 7.53 -9.26
N GLU A 84 -0.55 8.10 -9.81
CA GLU A 84 -0.60 8.82 -11.09
C GLU A 84 -1.11 7.94 -12.24
N ARG A 85 -1.02 6.61 -12.09
CA ARG A 85 -1.48 5.61 -13.06
C ARG A 85 -2.87 5.07 -12.74
N ASP A 86 -3.48 5.50 -11.64
CA ASP A 86 -4.76 4.98 -11.12
C ASP A 86 -5.68 6.11 -10.61
N PRO A 87 -6.25 6.93 -11.52
CA PRO A 87 -7.02 8.12 -11.15
C PRO A 87 -8.30 7.81 -10.35
N GLN A 88 -8.85 6.59 -10.47
CA GLN A 88 -10.02 6.17 -9.70
C GLN A 88 -9.66 5.96 -8.23
N VAL A 89 -8.52 5.30 -7.96
CA VAL A 89 -8.00 5.14 -6.59
C VAL A 89 -7.55 6.49 -6.04
N GLU A 90 -6.89 7.32 -6.83
CA GLU A 90 -6.50 8.68 -6.42
C GLU A 90 -7.70 9.50 -5.91
N THR A 91 -8.81 9.47 -6.65
CA THR A 91 -10.04 10.16 -6.26
C THR A 91 -10.62 9.57 -4.97
N ALA A 92 -10.72 8.24 -4.86
CA ALA A 92 -11.26 7.58 -3.66
C ALA A 92 -10.41 7.84 -2.41
N LEU A 93 -9.08 7.89 -2.54
CA LEU A 93 -8.18 8.20 -1.45
C LEU A 93 -8.27 9.65 -1.00
N ARG A 94 -8.65 10.58 -1.89
CA ARG A 94 -8.84 11.98 -1.54
C ARG A 94 -9.98 12.16 -0.53
N ASP A 95 -11.10 11.45 -0.71
CA ASP A 95 -12.19 11.43 0.26
C ASP A 95 -11.78 10.76 1.59
N ARG A 96 -10.78 9.86 1.54
CA ARG A 96 -10.26 9.09 2.68
C ARG A 96 -8.89 9.58 3.17
N ALA A 97 -8.50 10.81 2.84
CA ALA A 97 -7.19 11.37 3.19
C ALA A 97 -6.84 11.28 4.69
N PRO A 98 -7.79 11.44 5.65
CA PRO A 98 -7.50 11.26 7.07
C PRO A 98 -6.95 9.87 7.42
N GLU A 99 -7.35 8.82 6.71
CA GLU A 99 -6.87 7.44 6.94
C GLU A 99 -5.41 7.25 6.50
N LEU A 100 -4.91 8.13 5.64
CA LEU A 100 -3.50 8.17 5.23
C LEU A 100 -2.64 9.03 6.17
N GLY A 101 -3.24 9.63 7.21
CA GLY A 101 -2.59 10.60 8.09
C GLY A 101 -2.44 11.98 7.45
N ILE A 102 -3.22 12.29 6.41
CA ILE A 102 -3.22 13.58 5.72
C ILE A 102 -4.42 14.38 6.23
N SER A 103 -4.15 15.39 7.08
CA SER A 103 -5.20 16.14 7.75
C SER A 103 -5.98 17.07 6.80
N HIS A 104 -5.35 17.58 5.74
CA HIS A 104 -5.98 18.44 4.75
C HIS A 104 -5.36 18.18 3.37
N ALA A 105 -6.01 17.37 2.53
CA ALA A 105 -5.76 17.44 1.10
C ALA A 105 -6.50 18.68 0.57
N GLY A 106 -5.78 19.75 0.24
CA GLY A 106 -6.39 20.95 -0.33
C GLY A 106 -7.27 20.60 -1.54
N LYS A 107 -8.37 21.34 -1.77
CA LYS A 107 -9.32 21.03 -2.85
C LYS A 107 -8.68 21.00 -4.26
N ASP A 108 -7.52 21.62 -4.42
CA ASP A 108 -6.71 21.65 -5.65
C ASP A 108 -5.42 20.81 -5.58
N GLN A 109 -5.14 20.17 -4.44
CA GLN A 109 -3.92 19.40 -4.25
C GLN A 109 -4.14 17.92 -4.54
N ASN A 110 -3.25 17.38 -5.38
CA ASN A 110 -3.18 15.96 -5.68
C ASN A 110 -2.74 15.18 -4.41
N ILE A 111 -3.49 14.13 -4.06
CA ILE A 111 -3.24 13.32 -2.86
C ILE A 111 -1.85 12.65 -2.88
N ALA A 112 -1.35 12.21 -4.04
CA ALA A 112 -0.02 11.64 -4.18
C ALA A 112 1.08 12.67 -3.81
N ARG A 113 0.88 13.94 -4.18
CA ARG A 113 1.80 15.01 -3.82
C ARG A 113 1.79 15.32 -2.32
N GLU A 114 0.62 15.26 -1.67
CA GLU A 114 0.51 15.39 -0.21
C GLU A 114 1.22 14.24 0.50
N MET A 115 1.05 13.01 0.00
CA MET A 115 1.77 11.83 0.49
C MET A 115 3.29 11.98 0.37
N GLU A 116 3.79 12.45 -0.77
CA GLU A 116 5.23 12.70 -0.96
C GLU A 116 5.78 13.77 0.00
N GLN A 117 5.02 14.84 0.24
CA GLN A 117 5.39 15.87 1.21
C GLN A 117 5.43 15.32 2.64
N GLN A 118 4.44 14.51 3.03
CA GLN A 118 4.41 13.85 4.34
C GLN A 118 5.59 12.89 4.54
N ILE A 119 6.07 12.23 3.48
CA ILE A 119 7.29 11.42 3.54
C ILE A 119 8.50 12.32 3.81
N GLY A 120 8.65 13.43 3.07
CA GLY A 120 9.78 14.34 3.22
C GLY A 120 9.85 15.08 4.56
N GLN A 121 8.71 15.35 5.21
CA GLN A 121 8.66 16.06 6.49
C GLN A 121 9.28 15.26 7.65
N GLY A 122 9.17 13.93 7.65
CA GLY A 122 9.79 13.07 8.68
C GLY A 122 11.31 13.30 8.79
N HIS A 123 11.96 13.57 7.66
CA HIS A 123 13.40 13.82 7.59
C HIS A 123 13.82 15.17 8.22
N SER A 124 12.92 16.15 8.30
CA SER A 124 13.21 17.45 8.93
C SER A 124 13.09 17.40 10.45
N GLN A 125 12.21 16.54 10.97
CA GLN A 125 11.97 16.41 12.41
C GLN A 125 13.13 15.68 13.13
N SER A 126 13.79 14.72 12.46
CA SER A 126 14.93 13.98 13.01
C SER A 126 16.23 14.80 13.15
N ARG A 127 16.39 15.92 12.41
CA ARG A 127 17.57 16.81 12.53
C ARG A 127 17.40 17.93 13.57
N GLY A 128 16.25 18.02 14.23
CA GLY A 128 15.93 19.09 15.17
C GLY A 128 16.26 18.80 16.64
N ILE A 129 16.82 17.64 16.96
CA ILE A 129 17.12 17.21 18.34
C ILE A 129 18.63 17.01 18.51
N GLU A 130 19.39 18.08 18.27
CA GLU A 130 20.70 18.26 18.89
C GLU A 130 20.62 19.59 19.66
N ARG A 131 20.43 19.50 20.99
CA ARG A 131 20.69 20.58 21.95
C ARG A 131 21.41 19.98 23.15
#